data_AF-A0AAJ6NYF7-F1
#
_entry.id   AF-A0AAJ6NYF7-F1
#
_cell.length_a   1.000
_cell.length_b   1.000
_cell.length_c   1.000
_cell.angle_alpha   90.00
_cell.angle_beta   90.00
_cell.angle_gamma   90.00
#
_symmetry.space_group_name_H-M   'P 1'
#
loop_
_entity.id
_entity.type
_entity.pdbx_description
1 polymer ?
#
loop_
_entity_poly.entity_id
_entity_poly.type
_entity_poly.pdbx_seq_one_letter_code
_entity_poly.pdbx_strand_id
1 'polypeptide(L)'
;MIAMPENIEAQSQELAKFAQEQNFDDRYLEYFSDIWQEAGIKDISKMTIVDAERTMQVLSSSEASVEFVKAFYAQAVRQGMPSQVLEYVLNSDTDGDGRTLAQEIFVDGTDPFEPDSPDVAPTREHSRHQSQNFELEI
;
A
#
# COMPACT_ATOMS: atom_id res chain seq x y z
N MET A 1 18.85 3.60 9.26
CA MET A 1 19.06 3.47 7.80
C MET A 1 17.82 4.06 7.18
N ILE A 2 17.93 5.19 6.50
CA ILE A 2 16.79 5.83 5.83
C ILE A 2 16.67 5.09 4.50
N ALA A 3 15.55 4.40 4.27
CA ALA A 3 15.25 3.75 3.00
C ALA A 3 15.51 4.78 1.88
N MET A 4 16.30 4.39 0.88
CA MET A 4 16.54 5.26 -0.26
C MET A 4 15.19 5.53 -0.92
N PRO A 5 14.87 6.76 -1.36
CA PRO A 5 13.72 6.97 -2.20
C PRO A 5 13.95 6.13 -3.45
N GLU A 6 13.28 4.99 -3.52
CA GLU A 6 13.21 4.23 -4.75
C GLU A 6 12.72 5.19 -5.82
N ASN A 7 13.45 5.23 -6.93
CA ASN A 7 13.28 6.24 -7.96
C ASN A 7 11.82 6.24 -8.45
N ILE A 8 11.02 7.25 -8.09
CA ILE A 8 9.62 7.38 -8.50
C ILE A 8 9.47 7.28 -10.02
N GLU A 9 10.47 7.72 -10.78
CA GLU A 9 10.48 7.55 -12.23
C GLU A 9 10.49 6.06 -12.62
N ALA A 10 11.30 5.24 -11.95
CA ALA A 10 11.36 3.80 -12.19
C ALA A 10 10.05 3.10 -11.79
N GLN A 11 9.47 3.43 -10.63
CA GLN A 11 8.18 2.87 -10.19
C GLN A 11 7.04 3.30 -11.13
N SER A 12 7.03 4.56 -11.59
CA SER A 12 6.05 5.04 -12.57
C SER A 12 6.19 4.31 -13.92
N GLN A 13 7.42 4.03 -14.36
CA GLN A 13 7.69 3.25 -15.58
C GLN A 13 7.27 1.79 -15.40
N GLU A 14 7.49 1.20 -14.23
CA GLU A 14 7.05 -0.15 -13.92
C GLU A 14 5.52 -0.25 -13.95
N LEU A 15 4.81 0.70 -13.33
CA LEU A 15 3.35 0.82 -13.41
C LEU A 15 2.89 0.97 -14.86
N ALA A 16 3.49 1.87 -15.62
CA ALA A 16 3.14 2.09 -17.02
C ALA A 16 3.35 0.82 -17.87
N LYS A 17 4.44 0.09 -17.61
CA LYS A 17 4.74 -1.19 -18.27
C LYS A 17 3.76 -2.27 -17.85
N PHE A 18 3.49 -2.41 -16.55
CA PHE A 18 2.51 -3.34 -16.02
C PHE A 18 1.15 -3.13 -16.69
N ALA A 19 0.66 -1.89 -16.74
CA ALA A 19 -0.61 -1.59 -17.41
C ALA A 19 -0.59 -1.80 -18.93
N GLN A 20 0.57 -1.81 -19.61
CA GLN A 20 0.67 -2.19 -21.02
C GLN A 20 0.60 -3.70 -21.22
N GLU A 21 1.18 -4.46 -20.30
CA GLU A 21 1.18 -5.93 -20.32
C GLU A 21 -0.16 -6.51 -19.86
N GLN A 22 -0.83 -5.83 -18.92
CA GLN A 22 -2.16 -6.20 -18.48
C GLN A 22 -3.20 -5.83 -19.54
N ASN A 23 -3.93 -6.83 -20.02
CA ASN A 23 -5.12 -6.61 -20.82
C ASN A 23 -6.31 -6.44 -19.88
N PHE A 24 -6.46 -5.26 -19.29
CA PHE A 24 -7.61 -4.95 -18.43
C PHE A 24 -8.90 -5.17 -19.23
N ASP A 25 -9.73 -6.11 -18.77
CA ASP A 25 -11.04 -6.35 -19.35
C ASP A 25 -11.99 -5.19 -19.02
N ASP A 26 -13.12 -5.12 -19.71
CA ASP A 26 -14.10 -4.04 -19.51
C ASP A 26 -14.61 -3.96 -18.06
N ARG A 27 -14.57 -5.07 -17.31
CA ARG A 27 -15.01 -5.10 -15.90
C ARG A 27 -14.01 -4.43 -14.98
N TYR A 28 -12.70 -4.63 -15.19
CA TYR A 28 -11.68 -3.90 -14.44
C TYR A 28 -11.82 -2.39 -14.64
N LEU A 29 -12.09 -1.95 -15.86
CA LEU A 29 -12.29 -0.54 -16.17
C LEU A 29 -13.54 0.03 -15.49
N GLU A 30 -14.62 -0.75 -15.39
CA GLU A 30 -15.83 -0.39 -14.66
C GLU A 30 -15.53 -0.22 -13.16
N TYR A 31 -14.86 -1.19 -12.54
CA TYR A 31 -14.47 -1.08 -11.13
C TYR A 31 -13.56 0.12 -10.85
N PHE A 32 -12.59 0.40 -11.72
CA PHE A 32 -11.76 1.60 -11.58
C PHE A 32 -12.60 2.88 -11.70
N SER A 33 -13.55 2.91 -12.64
CA SER A 33 -14.45 4.04 -12.83
C SER A 33 -15.32 4.28 -11.58
N ASP A 34 -15.77 3.24 -10.91
CA ASP A 34 -16.59 3.36 -9.69
C ASP A 34 -15.78 3.98 -8.54
N ILE A 35 -14.54 3.52 -8.32
CA ILE A 35 -13.64 4.10 -7.32
C ILE A 35 -13.38 5.58 -7.62
N TRP A 36 -13.12 5.96 -8.88
CA TRP A 36 -12.91 7.36 -9.25
C TRP A 36 -14.16 8.22 -9.01
N GLN A 37 -15.33 7.70 -9.37
CA GLN A 37 -16.60 8.39 -9.16
C GLN A 37 -16.90 8.61 -7.68
N GLU A 38 -16.68 7.60 -6.85
CA GLU A 38 -16.89 7.68 -5.40
C GLU A 38 -15.91 8.66 -4.73
N ALA A 39 -14.64 8.68 -5.19
CA ALA A 39 -13.66 9.67 -4.76
C ALA A 39 -13.94 11.09 -5.31
N GLY A 40 -14.92 11.24 -6.21
CA GLY A 40 -15.30 12.52 -6.82
C GLY A 40 -14.38 12.99 -7.95
N ILE A 41 -13.58 12.08 -8.51
CA ILE A 41 -12.55 12.36 -9.52
C ILE A 41 -13.12 12.20 -10.92
N LYS A 42 -13.05 13.28 -11.71
CA LYS A 42 -13.52 13.30 -13.11
C LYS A 42 -12.39 13.44 -14.13
N ASP A 43 -11.27 13.99 -13.69
CA ASP A 43 -10.11 14.26 -14.54
C ASP A 43 -8.85 13.91 -13.75
N ILE A 44 -8.33 12.71 -13.99
CA ILE A 44 -7.17 12.16 -13.29
C ILE A 44 -5.92 13.01 -13.54
N SER A 45 -5.83 13.67 -14.70
CA SER A 45 -4.71 14.56 -15.04
C SER A 45 -4.66 15.84 -14.19
N LYS A 46 -5.73 16.14 -13.46
CA LYS A 46 -5.85 17.31 -12.57
C LYS A 46 -5.94 16.93 -11.09
N MET A 47 -5.67 15.67 -10.75
CA MET A 47 -5.70 15.25 -9.34
C MET A 47 -4.76 16.08 -8.48
N THR A 48 -5.22 16.32 -7.25
CA THR A 48 -4.43 16.89 -6.16
C THR A 48 -4.07 15.82 -5.13
N ILE A 49 -3.26 16.17 -4.14
CA ILE A 49 -2.97 15.28 -3.00
C ILE A 49 -4.24 14.94 -2.22
N VAL A 50 -5.14 15.92 -2.02
CA VAL A 50 -6.43 15.71 -1.33
C VAL A 50 -7.33 14.73 -2.10
N ASP A 51 -7.25 14.75 -3.43
CA ASP A 51 -7.96 13.79 -4.27
C ASP A 51 -7.42 12.36 -4.07
N ALA A 52 -6.09 12.22 -4.03
CA ALA A 52 -5.46 10.94 -3.74
C ALA A 52 -5.83 10.38 -2.35
N GLU A 53 -5.86 11.23 -1.31
CA GLU A 53 -6.29 10.82 0.03
C GLU A 53 -7.73 10.28 0.04
N ARG A 54 -8.65 10.95 -0.66
CA ARG A 54 -10.02 10.45 -0.81
C ARG A 54 -10.06 9.13 -1.57
N THR A 55 -9.30 9.01 -2.64
CA THR A 55 -9.19 7.75 -3.39
C THR A 55 -8.67 6.62 -2.50
N MET A 56 -7.64 6.86 -1.70
CA MET A 56 -7.12 5.85 -0.75
C MET A 56 -8.16 5.48 0.31
N GLN A 57 -8.98 6.43 0.79
CA GLN A 57 -10.09 6.12 1.70
C GLN A 57 -11.15 5.24 1.05
N VAL A 58 -11.49 5.49 -0.22
CA VAL A 58 -12.43 4.65 -0.97
C VAL A 58 -11.84 3.26 -1.19
N LEU A 59 -10.57 3.17 -1.60
CA LEU A 59 -9.87 1.91 -1.78
C LEU A 59 -9.78 1.11 -0.47
N SER A 60 -9.45 1.74 0.65
CA SER A 60 -9.43 1.11 1.98
C SER A 60 -10.81 0.63 2.43
N SER A 61 -11.88 1.31 2.00
CA SER A 61 -13.26 0.88 2.27
C SER A 61 -13.74 -0.21 1.30
N SER A 62 -13.00 -0.47 0.23
CA SER A 62 -13.23 -1.56 -0.70
C SER A 62 -12.33 -2.74 -0.31
N GLU A 63 -12.81 -3.97 -0.41
CA GLU A 63 -12.00 -5.18 -0.18
C GLU A 63 -11.04 -5.42 -1.39
N ALA A 64 -10.33 -4.37 -1.81
CA ALA A 64 -9.46 -4.36 -2.98
C ALA A 64 -8.18 -5.11 -2.69
N SER A 65 -7.88 -6.15 -3.49
CA SER A 65 -6.62 -6.86 -3.36
C SER A 65 -5.42 -5.99 -3.74
N VAL A 66 -4.24 -6.35 -3.26
CA VAL A 66 -2.96 -5.69 -3.62
C VAL A 66 -2.76 -5.59 -5.15
N GLU A 67 -3.14 -6.62 -5.91
CA GLU A 67 -3.05 -6.59 -7.37
C GLU A 67 -4.06 -5.64 -8.00
N PHE A 68 -5.26 -5.52 -7.43
CA PHE A 68 -6.24 -4.52 -7.86
C PHE A 68 -5.71 -3.11 -7.63
N VAL A 69 -5.13 -2.84 -6.46
CA VAL A 69 -4.53 -1.53 -6.13
C VAL A 69 -3.38 -1.19 -7.08
N LYS A 70 -2.49 -2.17 -7.35
CA LYS A 70 -1.42 -2.02 -8.33
C LYS A 70 -1.95 -1.71 -9.72
N ALA A 71 -2.95 -2.47 -10.18
CA ALA A 71 -3.59 -2.27 -11.48
C ALA A 71 -4.29 -0.92 -11.60
N PHE A 72 -4.97 -0.49 -10.53
CA PHE A 72 -5.65 0.79 -10.44
C PHE A 72 -4.67 1.96 -10.63
N TYR A 73 -3.56 1.99 -9.88
CA TYR A 73 -2.55 3.04 -10.03
C TYR A 73 -1.78 2.92 -11.35
N ALA A 74 -1.58 1.71 -11.87
CA ALA A 74 -1.00 1.51 -13.20
C ALA A 74 -1.85 2.13 -14.31
N GLN A 75 -3.19 1.98 -14.20
CA GLN A 75 -4.12 2.65 -15.09
C GLN A 75 -4.16 4.17 -14.89
N ALA A 76 -4.07 4.64 -13.64
CA ALA A 76 -4.02 6.08 -13.33
C ALA A 76 -2.82 6.76 -14.00
N VAL A 77 -1.65 6.11 -14.00
CA VAL A 77 -0.44 6.60 -14.72
C VAL A 77 -0.71 6.75 -16.21
N ARG A 78 -1.36 5.77 -16.85
CA ARG A 78 -1.75 5.85 -18.27
C ARG A 78 -2.75 6.97 -18.55
N GLN A 79 -3.60 7.30 -17.59
CA GLN A 79 -4.60 8.36 -17.67
C GLN A 79 -4.03 9.75 -17.31
N GLY A 80 -2.73 9.83 -17.02
CA GLY A 80 -2.02 11.09 -16.84
C GLY A 80 -2.00 11.60 -15.41
N MET A 81 -2.13 10.73 -14.41
CA MET A 81 -1.97 11.11 -12.99
C MET A 81 -0.69 11.94 -12.80
N PRO A 82 -0.76 13.11 -12.15
CA PRO A 82 0.41 13.94 -11.91
C PRO A 82 1.49 13.19 -11.11
N SER A 83 2.74 13.30 -11.53
CA SER A 83 3.86 12.58 -10.89
C SER A 83 4.02 12.90 -9.40
N GLN A 84 3.75 14.14 -8.99
CA GLN A 84 3.78 14.56 -7.58
C GLN A 84 2.68 13.88 -6.74
N VAL A 85 1.52 13.61 -7.34
CA VAL A 85 0.43 12.89 -6.67
C VAL A 85 0.77 11.41 -6.57
N LEU A 86 1.31 10.82 -7.65
CA LEU A 86 1.81 9.45 -7.63
C LEU A 86 2.91 9.26 -6.58
N GLU A 87 3.86 10.20 -6.49
CA GLU A 87 4.93 10.19 -5.49
C GLU A 87 4.37 10.22 -4.07
N TYR A 88 3.36 11.06 -3.80
CA TYR A 88 2.69 11.09 -2.52
C TYR A 88 2.06 9.74 -2.17
N VAL A 89 1.29 9.18 -3.12
CA VAL A 89 0.61 7.90 -2.97
C VAL A 89 1.59 6.76 -2.69
N LEU A 90 2.65 6.64 -3.50
CA LEU A 90 3.62 5.54 -3.41
C LEU A 90 4.47 5.59 -2.13
N ASN A 91 4.66 6.77 -1.55
CA ASN A 91 5.38 6.95 -0.28
C ASN A 91 4.44 6.96 0.94
N SER A 92 3.13 6.82 0.75
CA SER A 92 2.18 6.80 1.86
C SER A 92 2.25 5.47 2.59
N ASP A 93 2.30 5.54 3.90
CA ASP A 93 2.07 4.43 4.83
C ASP A 93 0.59 4.52 5.25
N THR A 94 -0.25 3.72 4.60
CA THR A 94 -1.71 3.96 4.63
C THR A 94 -2.39 3.31 5.83
N ASP A 95 -1.83 2.22 6.34
CA ASP A 95 -2.32 1.48 7.49
C ASP A 95 -1.50 1.74 8.78
N GLY A 96 -0.34 2.39 8.66
CA GLY A 96 0.50 2.83 9.77
C GLY A 96 1.45 1.75 10.29
N ASP A 97 1.72 0.70 9.50
CA ASP A 97 2.60 -0.40 9.88
C ASP A 97 4.11 -0.08 9.66
N GLY A 98 4.39 1.04 8.98
CA GLY A 98 5.73 1.52 8.68
C GLY A 98 6.26 1.13 7.30
N ARG A 99 5.46 0.48 6.45
CA ARG A 99 5.73 0.20 5.04
C ARG A 99 5.07 1.25 4.17
N THR A 100 5.69 1.54 3.03
CA THR A 100 5.05 2.42 2.03
C THR A 100 4.24 1.57 1.06
N LEU A 101 3.20 2.17 0.48
CA LEU A 101 2.39 1.53 -0.57
C LEU A 101 3.26 0.92 -1.67
N ALA A 102 4.33 1.61 -2.10
CA ALA A 102 5.25 1.07 -3.09
C ALA A 102 5.93 -0.22 -2.61
N GLN A 103 6.42 -0.24 -1.37
CA GLN A 103 7.03 -1.43 -0.80
C GLN A 103 6.06 -2.60 -0.82
N GLU A 104 4.81 -2.36 -0.46
CA GLU A 104 3.78 -3.39 -0.40
C GLU A 104 3.39 -3.93 -1.78
N ILE A 105 3.12 -3.06 -2.76
CA ILE A 105 2.66 -3.51 -4.09
C ILE A 105 3.78 -4.01 -5.03
N PHE A 106 5.05 -3.67 -4.76
CA PHE A 106 6.19 -4.08 -5.59
C PHE A 106 7.08 -5.14 -4.94
N VAL A 107 7.20 -5.15 -3.61
CA VAL A 107 8.18 -5.98 -2.90
C VAL A 107 7.49 -7.05 -2.06
N ASP A 108 6.58 -6.65 -1.17
CA ASP A 108 6.07 -7.55 -0.13
C ASP A 108 4.85 -8.36 -0.58
N GLY A 109 4.00 -7.79 -1.44
CA GLY A 109 2.73 -8.40 -1.87
C GLY A 109 1.67 -8.45 -0.77
N THR A 110 1.73 -7.51 0.17
CA THR A 110 0.85 -7.36 1.35
C THR A 110 -0.31 -6.40 1.05
N ASP A 111 -1.34 -6.43 1.89
CA ASP A 111 -2.50 -5.55 1.73
C ASP A 111 -2.17 -4.15 2.26
N PRO A 112 -2.17 -3.10 1.41
CA PRO A 112 -1.74 -1.78 1.83
C PRO A 112 -2.71 -1.03 2.74
N PHE A 113 -3.85 -1.63 3.09
CA PHE A 113 -4.86 -1.04 3.96
C PHE A 113 -5.11 -1.85 5.22
N GLU A 114 -4.43 -2.98 5.41
CA GLU A 114 -4.52 -3.80 6.61
C GLU A 114 -3.14 -3.98 7.24
N PRO A 115 -2.96 -3.60 8.52
CA PRO A 115 -1.68 -3.77 9.20
C PRO A 115 -1.18 -5.19 9.07
N ASP A 116 -0.01 -5.35 8.45
CA ASP A 116 0.72 -6.60 8.56
C ASP A 116 0.91 -6.89 10.05
N SER A 117 0.51 -8.09 10.48
CA SER A 117 0.79 -8.50 11.85
C SER A 117 2.28 -8.28 12.09
N PRO A 118 2.69 -7.52 13.12
CA PRO A 118 4.08 -7.49 13.50
C PRO A 118 4.43 -8.95 13.72
N ASP A 119 5.47 -9.44 13.04
CA ASP A 119 6.11 -10.68 13.40
C ASP A 119 6.30 -10.58 14.91
N VAL A 120 5.43 -11.25 15.67
CA VAL A 120 5.41 -11.17 17.12
C VAL A 120 6.68 -11.89 17.51
N ALA A 121 7.79 -11.14 17.54
CA ALA A 121 9.02 -11.56 18.15
C ALA A 121 8.58 -12.18 19.47
N PRO A 122 8.79 -13.49 19.68
CA PRO A 122 8.08 -14.22 20.71
C PRO A 122 8.35 -13.47 21.99
N THR A 123 7.28 -12.95 22.58
CA THR A 123 7.31 -12.25 23.85
C THR A 123 8.06 -13.17 24.79
N ARG A 124 9.33 -12.87 25.04
CA ARG A 124 10.04 -13.40 26.19
C ARG A 124 9.39 -12.69 27.35
N GLU A 125 8.21 -13.19 27.72
CA GLU A 125 7.63 -12.96 29.02
C GLU A 125 8.74 -13.29 30.00
N HIS A 126 9.25 -12.23 30.59
CA HIS A 126 10.06 -12.28 31.77
C HIS A 126 9.19 -12.91 32.87
N SER A 127 9.18 -14.24 32.91
CA SER A 127 8.86 -14.99 34.13
C SER A 127 10.00 -14.74 35.11
N ARG A 128 9.98 -13.57 35.75
CA ARG A 128 10.83 -13.26 36.90
C ARG A 128 10.02 -12.56 37.98
N HIS A 129 9.28 -13.37 38.73
CA HIS A 129 9.05 -13.23 40.17
C HIS A 129 9.17 -14.65 40.75
N GLN A 130 10.35 -15.08 41.18
CA GLN A 130 10.99 -14.82 42.47
C GLN A 130 10.47 -15.75 43.60
N SER A 131 11.38 -16.63 44.02
CA SER A 131 11.51 -17.32 45.32
C SER A 131 10.61 -18.52 45.62
N GLN A 132 11.22 -19.70 45.70
CA GLN A 132 11.39 -20.40 46.98
C GLN A 132 12.40 -21.57 46.88
N ASN A 133 13.43 -21.45 47.74
CA ASN A 133 14.20 -22.50 48.42
C ASN A 133 15.07 -23.46 47.60
N PHE A 134 16.37 -23.14 47.60
CA PHE A 134 17.45 -24.11 47.57
C PHE A 134 17.31 -25.07 48.76
N GLU A 135 17.13 -26.35 48.50
CA GLU A 135 17.50 -27.41 49.45
C GLU A 135 18.46 -28.35 48.70
N LEU A 136 19.75 -28.16 48.97
CA LEU A 136 20.81 -29.10 48.62
C LEU A 136 20.80 -30.17 49.72
N GLU A 137 20.33 -31.36 49.39
CA GLU A 137 20.55 -32.54 50.24
C GLU A 137 21.87 -33.20 49.80
N ILE A 138 22.76 -33.40 50.77
CA ILE A 138 24.06 -34.09 50.65
C ILE A 138 23.88 -35.51 51.17
#